data_AF-A0A0L0F801-F1
#
_entry.id   AF-A0A0L0F801-F1
#
_cell.length_a   1.000
_cell.length_b   1.000
_cell.length_c   1.000
_cell.angle_alpha   90.00
_cell.angle_beta   90.00
_cell.angle_gamma   90.00
#
_symmetry.space_group_name_H-M   'P 1'
#
loop_
_entity.id
_entity.type
_entity.pdbx_description
1 polymer ?
#
loop_
_entity_poly.entity_id
_entity_poly.type
_entity_poly.pdbx_seq_one_letter_code
_entity_poly.pdbx_strand_id
1 'polypeptide(L)' 'PAHKPPQHTHDLLTAAPVFFCSDMRFQMSSFAEGSAKKKCDKDGVEYADYSTRQISRTYPSGKRIDSTNYNPIAM' A
#
# COMPACT_ATOMS: atom_id res chain seq x y z
N PRO A 1 11.12 10.91 48.79
CA PRO A 1 11.21 12.02 47.81
C PRO A 1 10.86 11.52 46.39
N ALA A 2 9.68 11.90 45.90
CA ALA A 2 9.19 11.52 44.57
C ALA A 2 10.08 12.14 43.48
N HIS A 3 10.67 11.30 42.63
CA HIS A 3 11.46 11.76 41.50
C HIS A 3 10.50 12.19 40.38
N LYS A 4 10.38 13.51 40.17
CA LYS A 4 9.63 14.07 39.04
C LYS A 4 10.45 13.84 37.76
N PRO A 5 9.89 13.31 36.66
CA PRO A 5 10.63 13.22 35.41
C PRO A 5 10.78 14.62 34.79
N PRO A 6 11.95 14.93 34.19
CA PRO A 6 12.21 16.23 33.61
C PRO A 6 11.32 16.46 32.38
N GLN A 7 10.76 17.67 32.32
CA GLN A 7 10.11 18.22 31.14
C GLN A 7 11.12 19.04 30.34
N HIS A 8 10.90 19.14 29.03
CA HIS A 8 11.55 20.02 28.04
C HIS A 8 12.80 19.43 27.35
N THR A 9 13.01 19.43 26.02
CA THR A 9 12.22 19.55 24.77
C THR A 9 13.19 19.44 23.58
N HIS A 10 12.65 19.17 22.37
CA HIS A 10 13.03 19.67 21.04
C HIS A 10 14.40 19.26 20.45
N ASP A 11 14.41 19.14 19.12
CA ASP A 11 15.56 19.06 18.21
C ASP A 11 16.08 17.61 17.97
N LEU A 12 16.08 16.98 16.79
CA LEU A 12 16.09 17.44 15.39
C LEU A 12 15.63 16.28 14.48
N LEU A 13 14.42 16.31 13.91
CA LEU A 13 14.10 15.55 12.69
C LEU A 13 13.30 16.49 11.78
N THR A 14 14.08 17.24 10.99
CA THR A 14 13.69 18.26 10.04
C THR A 14 12.66 17.77 9.01
N ALA A 15 11.50 18.43 9.04
CA ALA A 15 10.67 18.90 7.93
C ALA A 15 10.59 18.07 6.62
N ALA A 16 9.55 17.26 6.54
CA ALA A 16 8.67 17.26 5.37
C ALA A 16 7.23 17.41 5.91
N PRO A 17 6.31 18.13 5.23
CA PRO A 17 4.93 18.20 5.67
C PRO A 17 4.31 16.83 5.40
N VAL A 18 4.46 15.90 6.35
CA VAL A 18 3.63 14.70 6.41
C VAL A 18 2.23 15.18 6.78
N PHE A 19 1.52 15.65 5.76
CA PHE A 19 0.07 15.77 5.80
C PHE A 19 -0.42 14.36 6.16
N PHE A 20 -0.65 14.13 7.45
CA PHE A 20 -1.18 12.90 8.01
C PHE A 20 -2.66 12.84 7.60
N CYS A 21 -2.89 12.64 6.30
CA CYS A 21 -4.16 12.13 5.81
C CYS A 21 -4.24 10.71 6.35
N SER A 22 -5.17 10.49 7.29
CA SER A 22 -5.58 9.23 7.89
C SER A 22 -4.84 7.99 7.39
N ASP A 23 -3.87 7.51 8.19
CA ASP A 23 -3.06 6.30 8.03
C ASP A 23 -3.33 5.48 6.76
N MET A 24 -2.61 5.83 5.67
CA MET A 24 -2.74 5.23 4.33
C MET A 24 -2.68 3.69 4.33
N ARG A 25 -2.20 3.06 5.40
CA ARG A 25 -2.18 1.61 5.60
C ARG A 25 -3.57 0.98 5.64
N PHE A 26 -4.61 1.71 6.06
CA PHE A 26 -5.99 1.22 6.05
C PHE A 26 -6.69 1.45 4.71
N GLN A 27 -6.08 2.21 3.80
CA GLN A 27 -6.57 2.32 2.44
C GLN A 27 -6.17 1.08 1.64
N MET A 28 -7.13 0.56 0.88
CA MET A 28 -6.95 -0.61 0.04
C MET A 28 -7.41 -0.30 -1.37
N SER A 29 -6.69 -0.87 -2.34
CA SER A 29 -7.03 -0.72 -3.76
C SER A 29 -7.41 -2.06 -4.37
N SER A 30 -8.43 -2.05 -5.23
CA SER A 30 -8.83 -3.21 -6.02
C SER A 30 -8.49 -3.00 -7.50
N PHE A 31 -7.91 -4.02 -8.13
CA PHE A 31 -7.51 -4.00 -9.53
C PHE A 31 -8.14 -5.17 -10.30
N ALA A 32 -8.68 -4.89 -11.49
CA ALA A 32 -9.01 -5.95 -12.43
C ALA A 32 -7.73 -6.65 -12.91
N GLU A 33 -7.78 -7.95 -13.21
CA GLU A 33 -6.59 -8.75 -13.57
C GLU A 33 -5.70 -8.10 -14.64
N GLY A 34 -6.28 -7.49 -15.69
CA GLY A 34 -5.50 -6.85 -16.75
C GLY A 34 -4.76 -5.59 -16.27
N SER A 35 -5.35 -4.87 -15.33
CA SER A 35 -4.73 -3.68 -14.71
C SER A 35 -3.66 -4.05 -13.70
N ALA A 36 -3.85 -5.14 -12.95
CA ALA A 36 -2.83 -5.70 -12.06
C ALA A 36 -1.63 -6.16 -12.88
N LYS A 37 -1.84 -7.00 -13.90
CA LYS A 37 -0.77 -7.49 -14.77
C LYS A 37 0.05 -6.36 -15.38
N LYS A 38 -0.63 -5.33 -15.88
CA LYS A 38 0.04 -4.16 -16.47
C LYS A 38 0.91 -3.40 -15.47
N LYS A 39 0.52 -3.31 -14.19
CA LYS A 39 1.37 -2.73 -13.13
C LYS A 39 2.59 -3.59 -12.88
N CYS A 40 2.42 -4.90 -12.81
CA CYS A 40 3.53 -5.83 -12.56
C CYS A 40 4.54 -5.81 -13.73
N ASP A 41 4.05 -5.74 -14.97
CA ASP A 41 4.89 -5.68 -16.18
C ASP A 41 5.66 -4.35 -16.31
N LYS A 42 5.11 -3.23 -15.83
CA LYS A 42 5.67 -1.87 -16.05
C LYS A 42 6.36 -1.28 -14.84
N ASP A 43 5.75 -1.45 -13.67
CA ASP A 43 6.05 -0.77 -12.41
C ASP A 43 6.18 -1.81 -11.28
N GLY A 44 6.79 -2.96 -11.58
CA GLY A 44 6.80 -4.12 -10.67
C GLY A 44 7.50 -3.85 -9.33
N VAL A 45 8.54 -3.01 -9.33
CA VAL A 45 9.29 -2.65 -8.11
C VAL A 45 8.44 -1.77 -7.21
N GLU A 46 7.81 -0.74 -7.77
CA GLU A 46 6.90 0.17 -7.08
C GLU A 46 5.67 -0.56 -6.56
N TYR A 47 5.16 -1.53 -7.33
CA TYR A 47 4.03 -2.35 -6.93
C TYR A 47 4.39 -3.26 -5.74
N ALA A 48 5.58 -3.88 -5.75
CA ALA A 48 6.08 -4.65 -4.61
C ALA A 48 6.26 -3.77 -3.36
N ASP A 49 6.84 -2.57 -3.53
CA ASP A 49 7.04 -1.62 -2.44
C ASP A 49 5.70 -1.07 -1.89
N TYR A 50 4.69 -0.87 -2.74
CA TYR A 50 3.32 -0.58 -2.33
C TYR A 50 2.73 -1.70 -1.46
N SER A 51 2.90 -2.96 -1.86
CA SER A 51 2.39 -4.13 -1.15
C SER A 51 3.00 -4.32 0.25
N THR A 52 4.16 -3.71 0.54
CA THR A 52 4.72 -3.72 1.91
C THR A 52 3.96 -2.82 2.88
N ARG A 53 3.24 -1.82 2.37
CA ARG A 53 2.58 -0.77 3.15
C ARG A 53 1.06 -0.84 3.12
N GLN A 54 0.48 -1.40 2.06
CA GLN A 54 -0.96 -1.45 1.81
C GLN A 54 -1.40 -2.78 1.22
N ILE A 55 -2.68 -3.13 1.39
CA ILE A 55 -3.26 -4.33 0.79
C ILE A 55 -3.85 -3.98 -0.57
N SER A 56 -3.46 -4.73 -1.60
CA SER A 56 -4.14 -4.75 -2.90
C SER A 56 -4.95 -6.01 -3.10
N ARG A 57 -6.11 -5.90 -3.77
CA ARG A 57 -6.93 -7.03 -4.22
C ARG A 57 -6.95 -7.09 -5.74
N THR A 58 -6.71 -8.28 -6.30
CA THR A 58 -6.90 -8.54 -7.74
C THR A 58 -8.15 -9.39 -7.96
N TYR A 59 -8.95 -9.07 -8.97
CA TYR A 59 -10.17 -9.81 -9.29
C TYR A 59 -10.28 -10.15 -10.80
N PRO A 60 -10.99 -11.25 -11.15
CA PRO A 60 -11.14 -11.67 -12.53
C PRO A 60 -11.76 -10.60 -13.42
N SER A 61 -11.34 -10.52 -14.68
CA SER A 61 -11.96 -9.61 -15.66
C SER A 61 -13.43 -9.95 -15.88
N GLY A 62 -14.29 -8.92 -16.05
CA GLY A 62 -15.69 -9.11 -16.44
C GLY A 62 -15.89 -9.82 -17.79
N LYS A 63 -14.84 -9.94 -18.62
CA LYS A 63 -14.86 -10.78 -19.84
C LYS A 63 -14.96 -12.28 -19.55
N ARG A 64 -14.62 -12.71 -18.33
CA ARG A 64 -14.66 -14.12 -17.89
C ARG A 64 -16.07 -14.48 -17.43
N ILE A 65 -16.99 -14.56 -18.39
CA ILE A 65 -18.40 -14.91 -18.14
C ILE A 65 -18.59 -16.39 -17.75
N ASP A 66 -17.59 -17.21 -18.06
CA ASP A 66 -17.54 -18.64 -17.79
C ASP A 66 -16.94 -18.97 -16.42
N SER A 67 -16.70 -17.95 -15.57
CA SER A 67 -16.06 -18.09 -14.26
C SER A 67 -14.65 -18.70 -14.29
N THR A 68 -13.96 -18.65 -15.44
CA THR A 68 -12.55 -19.02 -15.51
C THR A 68 -11.70 -18.14 -14.61
N ASN A 69 -10.58 -18.68 -14.12
CA ASN A 69 -9.69 -17.94 -13.25
C ASN A 69 -8.44 -17.43 -13.98
N TYR A 70 -7.82 -16.39 -13.43
CA TYR A 70 -6.50 -15.93 -13.84
C TYR A 70 -5.40 -16.76 -13.17
N ASN A 71 -4.17 -16.70 -13.71
CA ASN A 71 -3.00 -17.28 -13.05
C ASN A 71 -2.47 -16.31 -11.97
N PRO A 72 -2.49 -16.65 -10.67
CA PRO A 72 -2.07 -15.74 -9.61
C PRO A 72 -0.56 -15.49 -9.56
N ILE A 73 0.28 -16.36 -10.16
CA ILE A 73 1.74 -16.20 -10.16
C ILE A 73 2.19 -15.20 -11.24
N ALA A 74 1.35 -14.94 -12.25
CA ALA A 74 1.65 -14.02 -13.34
C ALA A 74 1.40 -12.54 -12.98
N MET A 75 1.15 -12.26 -11.70
CA MET A 75 0.95 -10.95 -11.10
C MET A 75 2.05 -10.74 -10.07
#